data_AF-A0A930RWH3-F1
#
_entry.id   AF-A0A930RWH3-F1
#
_cell.length_a   1.000
_cell.length_b   1.000
_cell.length_c   1.000
_cell.angle_alpha   90.00
_cell.angle_beta   90.00
_cell.angle_gamma   90.00
#
_symmetry.space_group_name_H-M   'P 1'
#
loop_
_entity.id
_entity.type
_entity.pdbx_description
1 polymer ?
#
loop_
_entity_poly.entity_id
_entity_poly.type
_entity_poly.pdbx_seq_one_letter_code
_entity_poly.pdbx_strand_id
1 'polypeptide(L)'
;MTKQEVPNAAIKKIDWAEQFINQHLHAFRCPYCHDAMVSAENHSVVCEKGHRFNISKKGTLHLMKQNANTDYDATLFHHRYELAQSGFFEPLLEAILPHLSRDEEKFIVDIGCGEGSHLSWLFKRVKAPLC
;
A
#
# COMPACT_ATOMS: atom_id res chain seq x y z
N MET A 1 -3.32 -2.63 17.90
CA MET A 1 -2.49 -3.75 17.42
C MET A 1 -1.06 -3.65 17.94
N THR A 2 -0.62 -4.74 18.55
CA THR A 2 0.60 -4.89 19.36
C THR A 2 1.81 -5.13 18.47
N LYS A 3 2.63 -4.12 18.13
CA LYS A 3 4.04 -4.28 17.67
C LYS A 3 4.39 -5.35 16.60
N GLN A 4 3.45 -6.03 15.92
CA GLN A 4 3.72 -7.33 15.28
C GLN A 4 3.52 -7.41 13.76
N GLU A 5 3.11 -6.35 13.06
CA GLU A 5 2.91 -6.43 11.60
C GLU A 5 3.91 -5.63 10.76
N VAL A 6 4.79 -4.85 11.41
CA VAL A 6 5.97 -4.28 10.74
C VAL A 6 7.02 -5.39 10.63
N PRO A 7 7.69 -5.58 9.47
CA PRO A 7 8.64 -6.67 9.29
C PRO A 7 9.67 -6.71 10.43
N ASN A 8 9.58 -7.77 11.25
CA ASN A 8 10.73 -8.23 11.99
C ASN A 8 11.80 -8.57 10.93
N ALA A 9 13.08 -8.24 11.18
CA ALA A 9 14.15 -8.30 10.18
C ALA A 9 14.38 -9.68 9.51
N ALA A 10 13.64 -10.72 9.90
CA ALA A 10 13.72 -12.09 9.43
C ALA A 10 12.80 -12.45 8.24
N ILE A 11 11.72 -11.71 7.95
CA ILE A 11 10.78 -12.04 6.85
C ILE A 11 11.09 -11.25 5.56
N LYS A 12 11.09 -11.92 4.40
CA LYS A 12 11.26 -11.21 3.12
C LYS A 12 9.99 -10.44 2.79
N LYS A 13 10.13 -9.28 2.15
CA LYS A 13 9.00 -8.42 1.75
C LYS A 13 7.94 -9.15 0.92
N ILE A 14 8.37 -10.06 0.05
CA ILE A 14 7.46 -10.86 -0.79
C ILE A 14 6.64 -11.86 0.02
N ASP A 15 7.25 -12.50 1.01
CA ASP A 15 6.59 -13.47 1.90
C ASP A 15 5.63 -12.75 2.86
N TRP A 16 6.04 -11.58 3.38
CA TRP A 16 5.18 -10.72 4.17
C TRP A 16 3.96 -10.24 3.37
N ALA A 17 4.17 -9.80 2.13
CA ALA A 17 3.07 -9.34 1.28
C ALA A 17 2.08 -10.47 0.96
N GLU A 18 2.56 -11.70 0.70
CA GLU A 18 1.69 -12.86 0.51
C GLU A 18 0.82 -13.12 1.75
N GLN A 19 1.42 -13.11 2.95
CA GLN A 19 0.70 -13.30 4.21
C GLN A 19 -0.34 -12.19 4.44
N PHE A 20 0.06 -10.93 4.25
CA PHE A 20 -0.82 -9.77 4.38
C PHE A 20 -2.02 -9.87 3.42
N ILE A 21 -1.76 -10.15 2.13
CA ILE A 21 -2.84 -10.26 1.15
C ILE A 21 -3.79 -11.40 1.50
N ASN A 22 -3.28 -12.56 1.94
CA ASN A 22 -4.12 -13.68 2.37
C ASN A 22 -5.06 -13.33 3.53
N GLN A 23 -4.56 -12.59 4.52
CA GLN A 23 -5.37 -12.14 5.67
C GLN A 23 -6.44 -11.12 5.25
N HIS A 24 -6.20 -10.38 4.17
CA HIS A 24 -7.04 -9.27 3.72
C HIS A 24 -7.65 -9.46 2.32
N LEU A 25 -7.87 -10.70 1.86
CA LEU A 25 -8.39 -10.99 0.51
C LEU A 25 -9.69 -10.24 0.18
N HIS A 26 -10.54 -10.01 1.17
CA HIS A 26 -11.78 -9.26 1.04
C HIS A 26 -11.59 -7.80 0.57
N ALA A 27 -10.41 -7.22 0.77
CA ALA A 27 -10.06 -5.87 0.31
C ALA A 27 -9.63 -5.83 -1.17
N PHE A 28 -9.42 -6.99 -1.80
CA PHE A 28 -8.94 -7.10 -3.17
C PHE A 28 -10.02 -7.63 -4.11
N ARG A 29 -9.99 -7.14 -5.35
CA ARG A 29 -10.89 -7.59 -6.42
C ARG A 29 -10.13 -7.74 -7.72
N CYS A 30 -10.48 -8.75 -8.51
CA CYS A 30 -9.84 -8.98 -9.80
C CYS A 30 -10.10 -7.80 -10.77
N PRO A 31 -9.08 -7.14 -11.34
CA PRO A 31 -9.29 -6.08 -12.32
C PRO A 31 -9.91 -6.61 -13.63
N TYR A 32 -9.70 -7.89 -13.99
CA TYR A 32 -10.20 -8.45 -15.24
C TYR A 32 -11.67 -8.88 -15.18
N CYS A 33 -12.05 -9.67 -14.18
CA CYS A 33 -13.40 -10.23 -14.07
C CYS A 33 -14.24 -9.65 -12.95
N HIS A 34 -13.67 -8.80 -12.08
CA HIS A 34 -14.33 -8.21 -10.92
C HIS A 34 -14.82 -9.20 -9.84
N ASP A 35 -14.46 -10.47 -9.95
CA ASP A 35 -14.70 -11.47 -8.90
C ASP A 35 -13.70 -11.31 -7.73
N ALA A 36 -14.01 -11.98 -6.63
CA ALA A 36 -13.17 -11.99 -5.44
C ALA A 36 -11.78 -12.61 -5.70
N MET A 37 -10.76 -12.12 -4.99
CA MET A 37 -9.51 -12.86 -4.84
C MET A 37 -9.73 -13.98 -3.82
N VAL A 38 -9.27 -15.19 -4.13
CA VAL A 38 -9.52 -16.40 -3.32
C VAL A 38 -8.28 -16.93 -2.63
N SER A 39 -7.09 -16.61 -3.13
CA SER A 39 -5.83 -17.02 -2.51
C SER A 39 -4.67 -16.12 -2.92
N ALA A 40 -3.67 -16.05 -2.04
CA ALA A 40 -2.31 -15.65 -2.35
C ALA A 40 -1.36 -16.81 -2.01
N GLU A 41 -0.74 -17.42 -3.01
CA GLU A 41 0.15 -18.56 -2.82
C GLU A 41 1.24 -18.56 -3.88
N ASN A 42 2.42 -19.08 -3.55
CA ASN A 42 3.57 -19.13 -4.46
C ASN A 42 3.85 -17.74 -5.08
N HIS A 43 3.81 -16.72 -4.22
CA HIS A 43 3.99 -15.31 -4.54
C HIS A 43 3.05 -14.79 -5.62
N SER A 44 1.81 -15.30 -5.64
CA SER A 44 0.80 -14.94 -6.64
C SER A 44 -0.60 -14.85 -6.04
N VAL A 45 -1.36 -13.83 -6.42
CA VAL A 45 -2.77 -13.67 -6.03
C VAL A 45 -3.67 -14.17 -7.16
N VAL A 46 -4.69 -14.95 -6.81
CA VAL A 46 -5.58 -15.62 -7.77
C VAL A 46 -7.04 -15.28 -7.47
N CYS A 47 -7.84 -15.03 -8.52
CA CYS A 47 -9.29 -14.86 -8.39
C CYS A 47 -10.07 -16.15 -8.68
N GLU A 48 -11.38 -16.16 -8.40
CA GLU A 48 -12.28 -17.30 -8.64
C GLU A 48 -12.20 -17.87 -10.07
N LYS A 49 -11.98 -17.01 -11.08
CA LYS A 49 -11.85 -17.41 -12.49
C LYS A 49 -10.43 -17.79 -12.91
N GLY A 50 -9.48 -17.83 -11.98
CA GLY A 50 -8.10 -18.26 -12.24
C GLY A 50 -7.16 -17.19 -12.81
N HIS A 51 -7.57 -15.91 -12.88
CA HIS A 51 -6.61 -14.83 -13.22
C HIS A 51 -5.57 -14.70 -12.11
N ARG A 52 -4.29 -14.58 -12.50
CA ARG A 52 -3.15 -14.61 -11.59
C ARG A 52 -2.32 -13.32 -11.68
N PHE A 53 -1.92 -12.79 -10.52
CA PHE A 53 -1.09 -11.59 -10.38
C PHE A 53 0.12 -11.88 -9.50
N ASN A 54 1.32 -11.73 -10.05
CA ASN A 54 2.54 -12.00 -9.30
C ASN A 54 2.84 -10.88 -8.30
N ILE A 55 3.24 -11.25 -7.09
CA ILE A 55 3.79 -10.37 -6.08
C ILE A 55 5.26 -10.12 -6.42
N SER A 56 5.67 -8.85 -6.47
CA SER A 56 7.06 -8.49 -6.75
C SER A 56 7.97 -8.76 -5.53
N LYS A 57 9.29 -8.80 -5.74
CA LYS A 57 10.28 -8.86 -4.64
C LYS A 57 10.15 -7.70 -3.64
N LYS A 58 9.54 -6.58 -4.06
CA LYS A 58 9.29 -5.41 -3.20
C LYS A 58 7.99 -5.54 -2.38
N GLY A 59 7.23 -6.63 -2.56
CA GLY A 59 5.95 -6.86 -1.89
C GLY A 59 4.76 -6.14 -2.55
N THR A 60 4.84 -5.82 -3.84
CA THR A 60 3.81 -5.05 -4.56
C THR A 60 3.10 -5.87 -5.62
N LEU A 61 1.85 -5.53 -5.91
CA LEU A 61 1.06 -6.07 -7.02
C LEU A 61 0.96 -5.05 -8.15
N HIS A 62 1.12 -5.52 -9.40
CA HIS A 62 0.82 -4.73 -10.58
C HIS A 62 -0.55 -5.18 -11.15
N LEU A 63 -1.59 -4.38 -10.89
CA LEU A 63 -2.98 -4.69 -11.25
C LEU A 63 -3.48 -3.95 -12.50
N MET A 64 -2.62 -3.21 -13.18
CA MET A 64 -2.97 -2.45 -14.38
C MET A 64 -3.17 -3.38 -15.58
N LYS A 65 -4.22 -3.14 -16.37
CA LYS A 65 -4.51 -3.88 -17.61
C LYS A 65 -3.63 -3.47 -18.78
N GLN A 66 -3.13 -2.24 -18.76
CA GLN A 66 -2.34 -1.62 -19.80
C GLN A 66 -1.21 -0.83 -19.16
N ASN A 67 -0.10 -0.67 -19.88
CA ASN A 67 0.97 0.21 -19.46
C ASN A 67 0.42 1.64 -19.39
N ALA A 68 0.74 2.36 -18.32
CA ALA A 68 0.42 3.78 -18.22
C ALA A 68 1.18 4.54 -19.32
N ASN A 69 0.51 5.47 -20.00
CA ASN A 69 1.21 6.48 -20.81
C ASN A 69 2.02 7.35 -19.85
N THR A 70 3.35 7.30 -19.96
CA THR A 70 4.24 8.01 -19.04
C THR A 70 4.63 9.36 -19.60
N ASP A 71 3.87 10.40 -19.27
CA ASP A 71 4.37 11.79 -19.33
C ASP A 71 5.21 12.14 -18.07
N TYR A 72 5.50 11.14 -17.23
CA TYR A 72 6.25 11.27 -15.99
C TYR A 72 7.67 10.75 -16.17
N ASP A 73 8.65 11.65 -16.23
CA ASP A 73 10.07 11.29 -16.23
C ASP A 73 10.63 11.18 -14.80
N ALA A 74 11.84 10.62 -14.68
CA ALA A 74 12.51 10.48 -13.39
C ALA A 74 12.76 11.85 -12.71
N THR A 75 12.95 12.90 -13.50
CA THR A 75 13.17 14.27 -13.03
C THR A 75 11.97 14.80 -12.25
N LEU A 76 10.76 14.63 -12.79
CA LEU A 76 9.53 15.06 -12.15
C LEU A 76 9.27 14.30 -10.84
N PHE A 77 9.60 13.00 -10.79
CA PHE A 77 9.54 12.24 -9.53
C PHE A 77 10.54 12.76 -8.49
N HIS A 78 11.75 13.12 -8.92
CA HIS A 78 12.75 13.68 -8.02
C HIS A 78 12.29 15.00 -7.39
N HIS A 79 11.77 15.94 -8.20
CA HIS A 79 11.26 17.20 -7.68
C HIS A 79 10.04 17.05 -6.77
N ARG A 80 9.15 16.10 -7.07
CA ARG A 80 8.03 15.77 -6.17
C ARG A 80 8.52 15.25 -4.82
N TYR A 81 9.53 14.40 -4.84
CA TYR A 81 10.16 13.90 -3.62
C TYR A 81 10.80 15.04 -2.82
N GLU A 82 11.58 15.92 -3.45
CA GLU A 82 12.18 17.10 -2.80
C GLU A 82 11.11 18.00 -2.16
N LEU A 83 10.03 18.29 -2.91
CA LEU A 83 8.92 19.09 -2.39
C LEU A 83 8.25 18.41 -1.19
N ALA A 84 8.05 17.10 -1.23
CA ALA A 84 7.51 16.34 -0.10
C ALA A 84 8.43 16.38 1.13
N GLN A 85 9.75 16.35 0.94
CA GLN A 85 10.73 16.45 2.04
C GLN A 85 10.89 17.88 2.58
N SER A 86 10.51 18.91 1.82
CA SER A 86 10.67 20.32 2.23
C SER A 86 9.75 20.76 3.38
N GLY A 87 8.77 19.93 3.74
CA GLY A 87 7.73 20.28 4.71
C GLY A 87 6.51 20.96 4.08
N PHE A 88 6.50 21.19 2.77
CA PHE A 88 5.41 21.88 2.07
C PHE A 88 4.02 21.31 2.37
N PHE A 89 3.89 19.98 2.45
CA PHE A 89 2.62 19.31 2.74
C PHE A 89 2.32 19.13 4.24
N GLU A 90 3.23 19.50 5.14
CA GLU A 90 3.03 19.25 6.58
C GLU A 90 1.75 19.88 7.14
N PRO A 91 1.37 21.14 6.82
CA PRO A 91 0.12 21.71 7.31
C PRO A 91 -1.12 20.89 6.90
N LEU A 92 -1.10 20.31 5.69
CA LEU A 92 -2.16 19.42 5.21
C LEU A 92 -2.16 18.10 5.99
N LEU A 93 -0.98 17.49 6.19
CA LEU A 93 -0.86 16.22 6.90
C LEU A 93 -1.25 16.37 8.39
N GLU A 94 -0.88 17.49 9.02
CA GLU A 94 -1.29 17.84 10.38
C GLU A 94 -2.81 17.97 10.50
N ALA A 95 -3.48 18.57 9.51
CA ALA A 95 -4.93 18.66 9.47
C ALA A 95 -5.61 17.28 9.32
N ILE A 96 -4.94 16.29 8.72
CA ILE A 96 -5.45 14.92 8.56
C ILE A 96 -5.31 14.09 9.84
N LEU A 97 -4.25 14.29 10.65
CA LEU A 97 -3.93 13.48 11.83
C LEU A 97 -5.10 13.23 12.81
N PRO A 98 -5.93 14.23 13.17
CA PRO A 98 -7.06 14.02 14.09
C PRO A 98 -8.10 13.04 13.57
N HIS A 99 -8.20 12.86 12.24
CA HIS A 99 -9.16 11.96 11.61
C HIS A 99 -8.69 10.50 11.62
N LEU A 100 -7.39 10.27 11.82
CA LEU A 100 -6.76 8.95 11.81
C LEU A 100 -6.71 8.26 13.18
N SER A 101 -6.82 9.02 14.28
CA SER A 101 -6.50 8.53 15.64
C SER A 101 -7.73 8.11 16.48
N ARG A 102 -8.83 7.66 15.87
CA ARG A 102 -10.05 7.26 16.65
C ARG A 102 -9.98 5.79 17.04
N ASP A 103 -10.58 5.45 18.20
CA ASP A 103 -10.52 4.15 18.91
C ASP A 103 -11.13 2.92 18.18
N GLU A 104 -11.28 2.98 16.86
CA GLU A 104 -11.82 1.90 16.03
C GLU A 104 -10.76 1.46 15.03
N GLU A 105 -10.58 0.15 14.88
CA GLU A 105 -9.76 -0.39 13.79
C GLU A 105 -10.41 -0.05 12.45
N LYS A 106 -9.68 0.69 11.62
CA LYS A 106 -10.12 1.12 10.30
C LYS A 106 -9.18 0.59 9.23
N PHE A 107 -9.78 0.05 8.19
CA PHE A 107 -9.05 -0.24 6.96
C PHE A 107 -8.90 1.06 6.15
N ILE A 108 -7.69 1.61 6.11
CA ILE A 108 -7.39 2.89 5.46
C ILE A 108 -6.54 2.63 4.22
N VAL A 109 -6.88 3.30 3.12
CA VAL A 109 -6.14 3.21 1.85
C VAL A 109 -5.67 4.60 1.45
N ASP A 110 -4.38 4.74 1.17
CA ASP A 110 -3.79 5.95 0.58
C ASP A 110 -3.85 5.86 -0.95
N ILE A 111 -4.88 6.50 -1.53
CA ILE A 111 -5.10 6.52 -2.97
C ILE A 111 -4.23 7.62 -3.58
N GLY A 112 -3.37 7.25 -4.53
CA GLY A 112 -2.41 8.19 -5.10
C GLY A 112 -1.18 8.40 -4.21
N CYS A 113 -0.81 7.37 -3.44
CA CYS A 113 0.29 7.40 -2.48
C CYS A 113 1.68 7.75 -3.04
N GLY A 114 1.87 7.69 -4.36
CA GLY A 114 3.15 7.96 -5.01
C GLY A 114 4.24 7.03 -4.48
N GLU A 115 5.33 7.61 -4.00
CA GLU A 115 6.42 6.91 -3.33
C GLU A 115 6.19 6.65 -1.83
N GLY A 116 5.08 7.14 -1.27
CA GLY A 116 4.67 6.89 0.11
C GLY A 116 5.20 7.88 1.15
N SER A 117 5.73 9.04 0.76
CA SER A 117 6.28 10.04 1.69
C SER A 117 5.24 10.53 2.70
N HIS A 118 4.02 10.83 2.25
CA HIS A 118 2.94 11.31 3.12
C HIS A 118 2.48 10.24 4.11
N LEU A 119 2.24 9.01 3.64
CA LEU A 119 1.88 7.89 4.51
C LEU A 119 2.97 7.61 5.55
N SER A 120 4.25 7.64 5.15
CA SER A 120 5.39 7.50 6.06
C SER A 120 5.43 8.61 7.12
N TRP A 121 5.14 9.86 6.73
CA TRP A 121 5.08 10.99 7.65
C TRP A 121 3.94 10.83 8.67
N LEU A 122 2.76 10.41 8.21
CA LEU A 122 1.58 10.16 9.05
C LEU A 122 1.84 9.00 10.01
N PHE A 123 2.37 7.87 9.52
CA PHE A 123 2.63 6.66 10.32
C PHE A 123 3.55 6.92 11.53
N LYS A 124 4.49 7.88 11.41
CA LYS A 124 5.36 8.29 12.52
C LYS A 124 4.65 9.11 13.61
N ARG A 125 3.45 9.62 13.34
CA ARG A 125 2.73 10.61 14.18
C ARG A 125 1.33 10.19 14.62
N VAL A 126 0.70 9.23 13.93
CA VAL A 126 -0.57 8.68 14.40
C VAL A 126 -0.34 7.88 15.68
N LYS A 127 -1.19 8.10 16.67
CA LYS A 127 -1.12 7.42 17.98
C LYS A 127 -1.72 6.01 17.94
N ALA A 128 -2.69 5.80 17.04
CA ALA A 128 -3.27 4.50 16.72
C ALA A 128 -2.49 3.85 15.55
N PRO A 129 -2.38 2.52 15.51
CA PRO A 129 -1.82 1.83 14.34
C PRO A 129 -2.70 2.11 13.11
N LEU A 130 -2.06 2.57 12.03
CA LEU A 130 -2.64 2.64 10.71
C LEU A 130 -2.38 1.28 10.06
N CYS A 131 -3.29 0.33 10.29
CA CYS A 131 -3.08 -1.12 10.23
C CYS A 131 -2.08 -1.64 11.27
#